data_AF-A0A2V8U1M3-F1
#
_entry.id   AF-A0A2V8U1M3-F1
#
_cell.length_a   1.000
_cell.length_b   1.000
_cell.length_c   1.000
_cell.angle_alpha   90.00
_cell.angle_beta   90.00
_cell.angle_gamma   90.00
#
_symmetry.space_group_name_H-M   'P 1'
#
loop_
_entity.id
_entity.type
_entity.pdbx_description
1 polymer ?
#
loop_
_entity_poly.entity_id
_entity_poly.type
_entity_poly.pdbx_seq_one_letter_code
_entity_poly.pdbx_strand_id
1 'polypeptide(L)'
;MRAFPPSGAPADAAALRGLVGQVLYVANPTTVRTRGNGNLSVDLPRGQAVLLVALGADRALLAPAAPDAELLRAYGVRKLPRYTASPGQLAVDFLPEPAWRKARDEGVRRVRERWPALSPEQAERIFRGEPYPGMTEDQAEAAVGRLVLAREPAVGRDREVAWRVGRRPRPAELRLYTEGRERGPRARTFEEFLRTKVRATLTFRDGILISIDAPAGSSPGTHWP
;
A
#
# COMPACT_ATOMS: atom_id res chain seq x y z
N MET A 1 -7.34 -5.21 -27.88
CA MET A 1 -7.50 -6.05 -26.68
C MET A 1 -6.14 -6.63 -26.33
N ARG A 2 -5.51 -6.23 -25.21
CA ARG A 2 -4.28 -6.86 -24.72
C ARG A 2 -4.68 -7.98 -23.76
N ALA A 3 -4.28 -9.21 -24.09
CA ALA A 3 -4.46 -10.36 -23.23
C ALA A 3 -3.75 -10.11 -21.89
N PHE A 4 -4.48 -10.30 -20.79
CA PHE A 4 -3.87 -10.45 -19.49
C PHE A 4 -3.04 -11.74 -19.53
N PRO A 5 -1.77 -11.73 -19.08
CA PRO A 5 -1.04 -12.98 -18.94
C PRO A 5 -1.82 -13.88 -17.96
N PRO A 6 -1.92 -15.19 -18.24
CA PRO A 6 -2.58 -16.12 -17.32
C PRO A 6 -1.92 -16.03 -15.95
N SER A 7 -2.73 -16.23 -14.90
CA SER A 7 -2.30 -16.23 -13.50
C SER A 7 -0.99 -16.99 -13.35
N GLY A 8 -0.01 -16.35 -12.69
CA GLY A 8 1.38 -16.79 -12.62
C GLY A 8 1.55 -18.27 -12.34
N ALA A 9 2.56 -18.87 -12.98
CA ALA A 9 3.05 -20.21 -12.67
C ALA A 9 3.13 -20.39 -11.14
N PRO A 10 2.79 -21.58 -10.61
CA PRO A 10 2.93 -21.83 -9.19
C PRO A 10 4.39 -21.54 -8.82
N ALA A 11 4.58 -20.58 -7.92
CA ALA A 11 5.90 -20.25 -7.43
C ALA A 11 6.56 -21.52 -6.91
N ASP A 12 7.81 -21.75 -7.32
CA ASP A 12 8.55 -22.94 -6.93
C ASP A 12 8.54 -23.08 -5.41
N ALA A 13 7.81 -24.07 -4.91
CA ALA A 13 7.64 -24.30 -3.48
C ALA A 13 8.97 -24.60 -2.77
N ALA A 14 9.98 -25.10 -3.49
CA ALA A 14 11.33 -25.24 -2.96
C ALA A 14 12.00 -23.88 -2.79
N ALA A 15 11.93 -23.01 -3.81
CA ALA A 15 12.47 -21.65 -3.74
C ALA A 15 11.82 -20.84 -2.61
N LEU A 16 10.49 -20.91 -2.44
CA LEU A 16 9.79 -20.22 -1.35
C LEU A 16 10.17 -20.74 0.04
N ARG A 17 10.41 -22.06 0.18
CA ARG A 17 10.86 -22.63 1.47
C ARG A 17 12.26 -22.16 1.84
N GLY A 18 13.15 -21.95 0.85
CA GLY A 18 14.48 -21.38 1.08
C GLY A 18 14.48 -19.95 1.64
N LEU A 19 13.35 -19.24 1.57
CA LEU A 19 13.20 -17.88 2.10
C LEU A 19 12.85 -17.84 3.59
N VAL A 20 12.52 -18.98 4.22
CA VAL A 20 12.15 -19.01 5.65
C VAL A 20 13.33 -18.53 6.49
N GLY A 21 13.06 -17.61 7.42
CA GLY A 21 14.07 -16.93 8.24
C GLY A 21 14.63 -15.65 7.61
N GLN A 22 14.28 -15.33 6.36
CA GLN A 22 14.77 -14.13 5.67
C GLN A 22 13.81 -12.95 5.80
N VAL A 23 14.37 -11.74 5.67
CA VAL A 23 13.60 -10.51 5.50
C VAL A 23 13.16 -10.40 4.04
N LEU A 24 11.87 -10.17 3.86
CA LEU A 24 11.23 -9.91 2.59
C LEU A 24 10.69 -8.49 2.59
N TYR A 25 10.74 -7.85 1.43
CA TYR A 25 10.24 -6.51 1.22
C TYR A 25 9.03 -6.54 0.32
N VAL A 26 8.02 -5.75 0.66
CA VAL A 26 6.82 -5.61 -0.13
C VAL A 26 7.15 -4.87 -1.42
N ALA A 27 7.07 -5.55 -2.56
CA ALA A 27 7.29 -4.97 -3.88
C ALA A 27 6.00 -4.36 -4.45
N ASN A 28 4.86 -4.98 -4.14
CA ASN A 28 3.54 -4.50 -4.52
C ASN A 28 2.72 -4.26 -3.25
N PRO A 29 2.20 -3.04 -3.00
CA PRO A 29 1.37 -2.78 -1.82
C PRO A 29 0.24 -3.82 -1.72
N THR A 30 0.14 -4.44 -0.55
CA THR A 30 -0.69 -5.64 -0.37
C THR A 30 -1.36 -5.65 1.00
N THR A 31 -2.33 -6.54 1.21
CA THR A 31 -3.04 -6.68 2.49
C THR A 31 -2.84 -8.09 3.03
N VAL A 32 -2.34 -8.19 4.26
CA VAL A 32 -2.19 -9.44 5.00
C VAL A 32 -3.19 -9.52 6.15
N ARG A 33 -3.30 -10.67 6.81
CA ARG A 33 -4.20 -10.85 7.97
C ARG A 33 -3.42 -11.08 9.25
N THR A 34 -3.82 -10.50 10.37
CA THR A 34 -3.23 -10.87 11.67
C THR A 34 -3.61 -12.30 12.05
N ARG A 35 -2.67 -13.08 12.60
CA ARG A 35 -2.95 -14.40 13.17
C ARG A 35 -3.55 -14.25 14.58
N GLY A 36 -4.78 -14.74 14.78
CA GLY A 36 -5.44 -14.80 16.09
C GLY A 36 -6.93 -14.44 16.04
N ASN A 37 -7.56 -14.35 17.22
CA ASN A 37 -8.97 -13.97 17.36
C ASN A 37 -9.16 -12.52 16.90
N GLY A 38 -9.58 -12.34 15.65
CA GLY A 38 -9.82 -11.03 15.04
C GLY A 38 -9.53 -10.98 13.55
N ASN A 39 -8.57 -11.77 13.03
CA ASN A 39 -8.18 -11.83 11.61
C ASN A 39 -8.22 -10.46 10.91
N LEU A 40 -7.64 -9.44 11.55
CA LEU A 40 -7.66 -8.06 11.08
C LEU A 40 -6.85 -7.96 9.80
N SER A 41 -7.39 -7.24 8.82
CA SER A 41 -6.68 -6.91 7.59
C SER A 41 -5.67 -5.80 7.87
N VAL A 42 -4.40 -6.05 7.61
CA VAL A 42 -3.28 -5.10 7.76
C VAL A 42 -2.72 -4.82 6.40
N ASP A 43 -2.70 -3.55 6.00
CA ASP A 43 -2.07 -3.16 4.75
C ASP A 43 -0.57 -3.02 4.96
N LEU A 44 0.20 -3.50 3.99
CA LEU A 44 1.65 -3.36 3.96
C LEU A 44 2.02 -2.47 2.77
N PRO A 45 2.61 -1.29 3.01
CA PRO A 45 3.06 -0.41 1.93
C PRO A 45 4.28 -1.00 1.22
N ARG A 46 4.57 -0.50 0.02
CA ARG A 46 5.76 -0.90 -0.71
C ARG A 46 7.02 -0.51 0.08
N GLY A 47 7.99 -1.41 0.11
CA GLY A 47 9.22 -1.26 0.88
C GLY A 47 9.11 -1.63 2.36
N GLN A 48 7.90 -1.96 2.85
CA GLN A 48 7.73 -2.54 4.18
C GLN A 48 8.51 -3.86 4.28
N ALA A 49 9.32 -3.98 5.32
CA ALA A 49 10.09 -5.19 5.60
C ALA A 49 9.32 -6.13 6.54
N VAL A 50 9.29 -7.42 6.21
CA VAL A 50 8.69 -8.48 7.02
C VAL A 50 9.61 -9.68 7.09
N LEU A 51 9.66 -10.35 8.24
CA LEU A 51 10.35 -11.62 8.40
C LEU A 51 9.43 -12.77 7.99
N LEU A 52 9.86 -13.65 7.08
CA LEU A 52 9.18 -14.93 6.83
C LEU A 52 9.52 -15.92 7.93
N VAL A 53 8.54 -16.22 8.78
CA VAL A 53 8.72 -17.04 9.99
C VAL A 53 8.54 -18.52 9.68
N ALA A 54 7.55 -18.85 8.87
CA ALA A 54 7.22 -20.21 8.49
C ALA A 54 6.42 -20.23 7.18
N LEU A 55 6.52 -21.34 6.45
CA LEU A 55 5.76 -21.58 5.23
C LEU A 55 5.10 -22.95 5.30
N GLY A 56 3.77 -22.98 5.31
CA GLY A 56 2.94 -24.16 5.12
C GLY A 56 2.39 -24.25 3.71
N ALA A 57 1.65 -25.32 3.41
CA ALA A 57 1.06 -25.56 2.09
C ALA A 57 0.02 -24.48 1.69
N ASP A 58 -0.73 -23.97 2.66
CA ASP A 58 -1.84 -23.03 2.46
C ASP A 58 -1.50 -21.60 2.90
N ARG A 59 -0.49 -21.43 3.77
CA ARG A 59 -0.21 -20.16 4.44
C ARG A 59 1.28 -19.93 4.70
N ALA A 60 1.71 -18.69 4.51
CA ALA A 60 2.95 -18.15 5.03
C ALA A 60 2.68 -17.40 6.34
N LEU A 61 3.57 -17.53 7.31
CA LEU A 61 3.55 -16.76 8.55
C LEU A 61 4.62 -15.69 8.50
N LEU A 62 4.22 -14.43 8.63
CA LEU A 62 5.09 -13.26 8.58
C LEU A 62 5.13 -12.57 9.95
N ALA A 63 6.18 -11.78 10.18
CA ALA A 63 6.26 -10.84 11.30
C ALA A 63 6.86 -9.51 10.85
N PRO A 64 6.64 -8.43 11.60
CA PRO A 64 7.42 -7.21 11.43
C PRO A 64 8.92 -7.50 11.49
N ALA A 65 9.71 -6.94 10.57
CA ALA A 65 11.17 -6.96 10.65
C ALA A 65 11.68 -5.83 11.57
N ALA A 66 12.95 -5.83 11.94
CA ALA A 66 13.59 -4.65 12.55
C ALA A 66 13.82 -3.63 11.41
N PRO A 67 13.22 -2.43 11.41
CA PRO A 67 12.96 -1.57 12.59
C PRO A 67 11.52 -1.56 13.13
N ASP A 68 10.52 -2.05 12.39
CA ASP A 68 9.11 -1.96 12.80
C ASP A 68 8.84 -2.73 14.09
N ALA A 69 9.49 -3.88 14.24
CA ALA A 69 9.46 -4.67 15.46
C ALA A 69 9.96 -3.88 16.68
N GLU A 70 10.96 -3.02 16.51
CA GLU A 70 11.52 -2.20 17.58
C GLU A 70 10.58 -1.03 17.91
N LEU A 71 10.04 -0.39 16.88
CA LEU A 71 9.05 0.67 17.02
C LEU A 71 7.81 0.17 17.77
N LEU A 72 7.26 -0.99 17.39
CA LEU A 72 6.11 -1.59 18.07
C LEU A 72 6.42 -1.89 19.55
N ARG A 73 7.61 -2.39 19.86
CA ARG A 73 8.03 -2.61 21.25
C ARG A 73 8.16 -1.31 22.02
N ALA A 74 8.69 -0.25 21.41
CA ALA A 74 8.77 1.08 22.02
C ALA A 74 7.38 1.64 22.38
N TYR A 75 6.35 1.31 21.58
CA TYR A 75 4.95 1.61 21.88
C TYR A 75 4.28 0.60 22.84
N GLY A 76 5.04 -0.25 23.53
CA GLY A 76 4.52 -1.16 24.55
C GLY A 76 3.92 -2.46 24.03
N VAL A 77 4.09 -2.79 22.74
CA VAL A 77 3.63 -4.07 22.18
C VAL A 77 4.53 -5.21 22.69
N ARG A 78 4.06 -5.92 23.72
CA ARG A 78 4.79 -7.03 24.36
C ARG A 78 4.97 -8.24 23.44
N LYS A 79 3.94 -8.55 22.63
CA LYS A 79 3.95 -9.67 21.67
C LYS A 79 3.70 -9.13 20.28
N LEU A 80 4.73 -9.19 19.43
CA LEU A 80 4.62 -8.70 18.07
C LEU A 80 3.50 -9.45 17.31
N PRO A 81 2.72 -8.73 16.49
CA PRO A 81 1.71 -9.35 15.65
C PRO A 81 2.40 -10.31 14.68
N ARG A 82 1.71 -11.41 14.38
CA ARG A 82 2.05 -12.27 13.25
C ARG A 82 1.04 -12.06 12.15
N TYR A 83 1.49 -12.06 10.91
CA TYR A 83 0.62 -11.94 9.76
C TYR A 83 0.57 -13.25 8.98
N THR A 84 -0.49 -13.43 8.21
CA THR A 84 -0.67 -14.56 7.30
C THR A 84 -0.91 -14.05 5.89
N ALA A 85 -0.23 -14.66 4.92
CA ALA A 85 -0.42 -14.48 3.48
C ALA A 85 -0.51 -15.87 2.82
N SER A 86 -1.13 -15.98 1.64
CA SER A 86 -1.04 -17.23 0.87
C SER A 86 0.36 -17.35 0.22
N PRO A 87 0.84 -18.57 -0.09
CA PRO A 87 2.10 -18.74 -0.82
C PRO A 87 2.09 -18.01 -2.18
N GLY A 88 0.95 -17.98 -2.87
CA GLY A 88 0.80 -17.23 -4.12
C GLY A 88 0.93 -15.72 -3.93
N GLN A 89 0.37 -15.17 -2.86
CA GLN A 89 0.55 -13.76 -2.50
C GLN A 89 2.02 -13.46 -2.15
N LEU A 90 2.67 -14.35 -1.39
CA LEU A 90 4.08 -14.23 -1.04
C LEU A 90 4.97 -14.11 -2.28
N ALA A 91 4.72 -14.94 -3.30
CA ALA A 91 5.49 -14.97 -4.52
C ALA A 91 5.31 -13.75 -5.44
N VAL A 92 4.15 -13.08 -5.36
CA VAL A 92 3.81 -11.97 -6.25
C VAL A 92 4.12 -10.62 -5.61
N ASP A 93 3.88 -10.48 -4.32
CA ASP A 93 3.90 -9.18 -3.64
C ASP A 93 5.20 -8.92 -2.86
N PHE A 94 6.03 -9.94 -2.64
CA PHE A 94 7.24 -9.83 -1.83
C PHE A 94 8.50 -10.20 -2.60
N LEU A 95 9.60 -9.53 -2.27
CA LEU A 95 10.92 -9.81 -2.80
C LEU A 95 11.92 -10.03 -1.66
N PRO A 96 12.86 -10.98 -1.79
CA PRO A 96 14.01 -11.05 -0.91
C PRO A 96 14.89 -9.81 -1.09
N GLU A 97 15.69 -9.49 -0.08
CA GLU A 97 16.42 -8.22 -0.03
C GLU A 97 17.29 -7.90 -1.27
N PRO A 98 18.08 -8.83 -1.85
CA PRO A 98 18.87 -8.52 -3.04
C PRO A 98 18.00 -8.14 -4.25
N ALA A 99 16.88 -8.83 -4.43
CA ALA A 99 15.94 -8.54 -5.52
C ALA A 99 15.19 -7.23 -5.27
N TRP A 100 14.85 -6.94 -4.01
CA TRP A 100 14.24 -5.67 -3.61
C TRP A 100 15.17 -4.49 -3.87
N ARG A 101 16.45 -4.56 -3.48
CA ARG A 101 17.43 -3.48 -3.75
C ARG A 101 17.51 -3.16 -5.24
N LYS A 102 17.65 -4.18 -6.08
CA LYS A 102 17.67 -4.00 -7.54
C LYS A 102 16.39 -3.36 -8.08
N ALA A 103 15.22 -3.81 -7.60
CA ALA A 103 13.93 -3.26 -8.01
C ALA A 103 13.73 -1.80 -7.53
N ARG A 104 14.21 -1.49 -6.32
CA ARG A 104 14.22 -0.13 -5.75
C ARG A 104 15.09 0.79 -6.58
N ASP A 105 16.35 0.42 -6.82
CA ASP A 105 17.29 1.30 -7.52
C ASP A 105 16.81 1.58 -8.95
N GLU A 106 16.32 0.56 -9.65
CA GLU A 106 15.73 0.72 -10.98
C GLU A 106 14.43 1.56 -10.95
N GLY A 107 13.58 1.34 -9.94
CA GLY A 107 12.36 2.12 -9.77
C GLY A 107 12.63 3.60 -9.50
N VAL A 108 13.54 3.89 -8.58
CA VAL A 108 13.99 5.26 -8.26
C VAL A 108 14.64 5.91 -9.47
N ARG A 109 15.48 5.18 -10.21
CA ARG A 109 16.08 5.66 -11.47
C ARG A 109 15.01 6.11 -12.45
N ARG A 110 13.99 5.29 -12.72
CA ARG A 110 12.88 5.63 -13.63
C ARG A 110 12.07 6.85 -13.17
N VAL A 111 11.83 6.98 -11.87
CA VAL A 111 11.16 8.17 -11.32
C VAL A 111 11.99 9.44 -11.60
N ARG A 112 13.30 9.37 -11.41
CA ARG A 112 14.21 10.50 -11.70
C ARG A 112 14.35 10.80 -13.19
N GLU A 113 14.30 9.80 -14.06
CA GLU A 113 14.27 10.03 -15.51
C GLU A 113 13.01 10.80 -15.93
N ARG A 114 11.87 10.49 -15.30
CA ARG A 114 10.63 11.21 -15.54
C ARG A 114 10.63 12.62 -14.94
N TRP A 115 11.25 12.81 -13.78
CA TRP A 115 11.37 14.11 -13.11
C TRP A 115 12.82 14.37 -12.64
N PRO A 116 13.69 14.89 -13.52
CA PRO A 116 15.12 15.04 -13.23
C PRO A 116 15.46 15.98 -12.06
N ALA A 117 14.56 16.91 -11.75
CA ALA A 117 14.71 17.87 -10.66
C ALA A 117 14.49 17.27 -9.25
N LEU A 118 13.96 16.03 -9.15
CA LEU A 118 13.74 15.40 -7.85
C LEU A 118 15.06 14.97 -7.20
N SER A 119 15.17 15.23 -5.91
CA SER A 119 16.24 14.64 -5.10
C SER A 119 16.08 13.10 -5.05
N PRO A 120 17.16 12.35 -4.74
CA PRO A 120 17.08 10.90 -4.57
C PRO A 120 16.03 10.48 -3.53
N GLU A 121 15.92 11.23 -2.43
CA GLU A 121 14.93 10.99 -1.37
C GLU A 121 13.50 11.20 -1.87
N GLN A 122 13.24 12.29 -2.59
CA GLN A 122 11.91 12.56 -3.15
C GLN A 122 11.49 11.49 -4.16
N ALA A 123 12.40 11.08 -5.03
CA ALA A 123 12.14 10.01 -5.99
C ALA A 123 11.89 8.66 -5.29
N GLU A 124 12.60 8.38 -4.19
CA GLU A 124 12.35 7.21 -3.36
C GLU A 124 10.97 7.23 -2.70
N ARG A 125 10.54 8.38 -2.17
CA ARG A 125 9.20 8.54 -1.60
C ARG A 125 8.12 8.26 -2.65
N ILE A 126 8.24 8.82 -3.86
CA ILE A 126 7.31 8.50 -4.95
C ILE A 126 7.33 7.01 -5.28
N PHE A 127 8.52 6.41 -5.42
CA PHE A 127 8.65 4.98 -5.74
C PHE A 127 7.95 4.09 -4.70
N ARG A 128 8.10 4.41 -3.41
CA ARG A 128 7.48 3.71 -2.27
C ARG A 128 5.99 3.99 -2.12
N GLY A 129 5.46 5.03 -2.78
CA GLY A 129 4.06 5.44 -2.68
C GLY A 129 3.79 6.32 -1.45
N GLU A 130 4.77 7.11 -1.04
CA GLU A 130 4.71 7.98 0.14
C GLU A 130 4.48 9.44 -0.32
N PRO A 131 3.25 9.98 -0.19
CA PRO A 131 2.97 11.36 -0.60
C PRO A 131 3.70 12.37 0.30
N TYR A 132 4.06 13.54 -0.26
CA TYR A 132 4.67 14.63 0.50
C TYR A 132 4.25 16.02 0.02
N PRO A 133 4.17 17.02 0.92
CA PRO A 133 3.87 18.40 0.52
C PRO A 133 4.87 18.94 -0.50
N GLY A 134 4.37 19.56 -1.56
CA GLY A 134 5.15 20.05 -2.71
C GLY A 134 5.18 19.11 -3.92
N MET A 135 4.61 17.89 -3.82
CA MET A 135 4.40 17.05 -5.00
C MET A 135 3.43 17.71 -5.99
N THR A 136 3.67 17.56 -7.28
CA THR A 136 2.64 17.83 -8.30
C THR A 136 1.58 16.73 -8.29
N GLU A 137 0.39 17.00 -8.85
CA GLU A 137 -0.64 15.96 -9.05
C GLU A 137 -0.10 14.74 -9.81
N ASP A 138 0.70 14.95 -10.85
CA ASP A 138 1.34 13.88 -11.62
C ASP A 138 2.29 13.00 -10.80
N GLN A 139 3.03 13.61 -9.87
CA GLN A 139 3.93 12.91 -8.95
C GLN A 139 3.14 12.13 -7.90
N ALA A 140 2.10 12.75 -7.33
CA ALA A 140 1.21 12.09 -6.39
C ALA A 140 0.44 10.95 -7.05
N GLU A 141 0.03 11.09 -8.31
CA GLU A 141 -0.61 10.01 -9.07
C GLU A 141 0.32 8.82 -9.27
N ALA A 142 1.60 9.07 -9.58
CA ALA A 142 2.58 7.99 -9.68
C ALA A 142 2.84 7.30 -8.33
N ALA A 143 2.79 8.04 -7.23
CA ALA A 143 2.98 7.50 -5.90
C ALA A 143 1.76 6.69 -5.41
N VAL A 144 0.56 7.28 -5.45
CA VAL A 144 -0.64 6.76 -4.78
C VAL A 144 -1.85 6.59 -5.69
N GLY A 145 -1.77 6.81 -7.01
CA GLY A 145 -2.92 6.82 -7.92
C GLY A 145 -3.80 5.56 -7.85
N ARG A 146 -3.19 4.39 -7.60
CA ARG A 146 -3.92 3.11 -7.42
C ARG A 146 -4.69 3.00 -6.10
N LEU A 147 -4.44 3.89 -5.16
CA LEU A 147 -5.04 3.98 -3.84
C LEU A 147 -6.06 5.12 -3.75
N VAL A 148 -6.22 5.92 -4.80
CA VAL A 148 -7.20 7.00 -4.87
C VAL A 148 -8.60 6.40 -5.00
N LEU A 149 -9.45 6.68 -4.03
CA LEU A 149 -10.85 6.24 -3.98
C LEU A 149 -11.79 7.30 -4.59
N ALA A 150 -11.47 8.58 -4.40
CA ALA A 150 -12.24 9.70 -4.95
C ALA A 150 -11.35 10.93 -5.13
N ARG A 151 -11.72 11.78 -6.09
CA ARG A 151 -11.17 13.14 -6.28
C ARG A 151 -12.34 14.12 -6.25
N GLU A 152 -12.31 15.05 -5.32
CA GLU A 152 -13.44 15.95 -5.04
C GLU A 152 -12.91 17.40 -5.00
N PRO A 153 -13.62 18.38 -5.59
CA PRO A 153 -13.34 19.78 -5.33
C PRO A 153 -13.46 20.07 -3.84
N ALA A 154 -12.54 20.86 -3.26
CA ALA A 154 -12.69 21.28 -1.88
C ALA A 154 -13.88 22.23 -1.75
N VAL A 155 -14.80 21.92 -0.83
CA VAL A 155 -16.02 22.72 -0.64
C VAL A 155 -15.65 24.15 -0.24
N GLY A 156 -16.08 25.14 -1.04
CA GLY A 156 -15.91 26.56 -0.75
C GLY A 156 -14.51 27.12 -1.02
N ARG A 157 -13.64 26.41 -1.74
CA ARG A 157 -12.30 26.90 -2.12
C ARG A 157 -12.02 26.64 -3.59
N ASP A 158 -12.03 27.70 -4.38
CA ASP A 158 -11.68 27.64 -5.80
C ASP A 158 -10.26 27.10 -5.98
N ARG A 159 -10.08 26.20 -6.97
CA ARG A 159 -8.81 25.56 -7.35
C ARG A 159 -8.20 24.60 -6.33
N GLU A 160 -8.94 24.21 -5.29
CA GLU A 160 -8.52 23.12 -4.41
C GLU A 160 -9.19 21.80 -4.79
N VAL A 161 -8.39 20.73 -4.82
CA VAL A 161 -8.86 19.36 -5.09
C VAL A 161 -8.39 18.46 -3.95
N ALA A 162 -9.34 17.75 -3.33
CA ALA A 162 -9.07 16.77 -2.29
C ALA A 162 -9.09 15.35 -2.90
N TRP A 163 -8.00 14.61 -2.72
CA TRP A 163 -7.93 13.20 -3.08
C TRP A 163 -8.13 12.35 -1.83
N ARG A 164 -9.15 11.51 -1.85
CA ARG A 164 -9.42 10.52 -0.80
C ARG A 164 -8.61 9.28 -1.10
N VAL A 165 -7.56 9.04 -0.33
CA VAL A 165 -6.64 7.91 -0.50
C VAL A 165 -6.92 6.87 0.57
N GLY A 166 -6.99 5.60 0.19
CA GLY A 166 -7.34 4.54 1.10
C GLY A 166 -6.87 3.17 0.67
N ARG A 167 -7.45 2.13 1.29
CA ARG A 167 -7.08 0.75 1.00
C ARG A 167 -7.42 0.38 -0.44
N ARG A 168 -6.60 -0.47 -1.06
CA ARG A 168 -6.92 -1.04 -2.37
C ARG A 168 -8.24 -1.83 -2.27
N PRO A 169 -9.30 -1.40 -2.96
CA PRO A 169 -10.57 -2.11 -2.91
C PRO A 169 -10.46 -3.44 -3.66
N ARG A 170 -11.07 -4.49 -3.12
CA ARG A 170 -11.12 -5.79 -3.81
C ARG A 170 -11.96 -5.65 -5.09
N PRO A 171 -11.72 -6.45 -6.13
CA PRO A 171 -12.53 -6.42 -7.36
C PRO A 171 -14.04 -6.57 -7.09
N ALA A 172 -14.43 -7.40 -6.11
CA ALA A 172 -15.82 -7.55 -5.70
C ALA A 172 -16.40 -6.31 -4.99
N GLU A 173 -15.58 -5.57 -4.22
CA GLU A 173 -15.97 -4.31 -3.58
C GLU A 173 -16.10 -3.18 -4.62
N LEU A 174 -15.21 -3.15 -5.63
CA LEU A 174 -15.29 -2.21 -6.76
C LEU A 174 -16.57 -2.40 -7.58
N ARG A 175 -16.97 -3.66 -7.86
CA ARG A 175 -18.21 -3.96 -8.62
C ARG A 175 -19.47 -3.46 -7.92
N LEU A 176 -19.57 -3.69 -6.60
CA LEU A 176 -20.69 -3.22 -5.78
C LEU A 176 -20.84 -1.69 -5.83
N TYR A 177 -19.74 -0.96 -6.03
CA TYR A 177 -19.74 0.50 -6.11
C TYR A 177 -20.11 1.02 -7.50
N THR A 178 -19.55 0.45 -8.57
CA THR A 178 -19.94 0.82 -9.95
C THR A 178 -21.43 0.57 -10.18
N GLU A 179 -21.98 -0.51 -9.62
CA GLU A 179 -23.41 -0.85 -9.72
C GLU A 179 -24.28 -0.10 -8.69
N GLY A 180 -23.72 0.28 -7.52
CA GLY A 180 -24.43 0.99 -6.46
C GLY A 180 -24.72 2.45 -6.79
N ARG A 181 -23.85 3.11 -7.57
CA ARG A 181 -24.06 4.49 -8.08
C ARG A 181 -25.33 4.60 -8.94
N GLU A 182 -25.76 3.50 -9.56
CA GLU A 182 -26.95 3.45 -10.41
C GLU A 182 -28.25 3.15 -9.64
N ARG A 183 -28.18 2.70 -8.37
CA ARG A 183 -29.33 2.15 -7.63
C ARG A 183 -29.93 3.03 -6.52
N GLY A 184 -29.46 4.27 -6.36
CA GLY A 184 -30.08 5.22 -5.42
C GLY A 184 -29.91 4.86 -3.92
N PRO A 185 -30.61 5.59 -3.02
CA PRO A 185 -30.19 5.86 -1.63
C PRO A 185 -30.33 4.70 -0.61
N ARG A 186 -30.59 3.46 -1.05
CA ARG A 186 -30.71 2.28 -0.15
C ARG A 186 -29.51 1.33 -0.18
N ALA A 187 -28.50 1.59 -1.02
CA ALA A 187 -27.21 0.92 -0.90
C ALA A 187 -26.43 1.53 0.29
N ARG A 188 -25.61 0.73 1.02
CA ARG A 188 -24.57 1.28 1.92
C ARG A 188 -23.90 2.43 1.18
N THR A 189 -24.07 3.66 1.66
CA THR A 189 -23.81 4.82 0.81
C THR A 189 -22.32 4.88 0.48
N PHE A 190 -21.98 5.39 -0.70
CA PHE A 190 -20.57 5.60 -1.07
C PHE A 190 -19.80 6.38 0.00
N GLU A 191 -20.50 7.28 0.71
CA GLU A 191 -19.99 8.00 1.87
C GLU A 191 -19.61 7.08 3.04
N GLU A 192 -20.41 6.06 3.38
CA GLU A 192 -20.05 5.06 4.40
C GLU A 192 -18.82 4.23 3.98
N PHE A 193 -18.71 3.91 2.69
CA PHE A 193 -17.54 3.26 2.14
C PHE A 193 -16.30 4.14 2.27
N LEU A 194 -16.37 5.40 1.85
CA LEU A 194 -15.26 6.35 2.01
C LEU A 194 -14.90 6.53 3.48
N ARG A 195 -15.88 6.70 4.37
CA ARG A 195 -15.64 6.88 5.82
C ARG A 195 -14.86 5.71 6.44
N THR A 196 -15.07 4.50 5.95
CA THR A 196 -14.42 3.29 6.50
C THR A 196 -13.07 2.98 5.83
N LYS A 197 -12.89 3.39 4.58
CA LYS A 197 -11.75 2.99 3.74
C LYS A 197 -10.72 4.08 3.51
N VAL A 198 -11.11 5.35 3.61
CA VAL A 198 -10.18 6.48 3.53
C VAL A 198 -9.20 6.40 4.70
N ARG A 199 -7.94 6.63 4.38
CA ARG A 199 -6.80 6.59 5.30
C ARG A 199 -6.03 7.89 5.30
N ALA A 200 -6.04 8.62 4.19
CA ALA A 200 -5.59 9.99 4.16
C ALA A 200 -6.40 10.81 3.15
N THR A 201 -6.40 12.12 3.35
CA THR A 201 -6.86 13.09 2.37
C THR A 201 -5.66 13.91 1.93
N LEU A 202 -5.40 13.93 0.63
CA LEU A 202 -4.37 14.78 0.02
C LEU A 202 -5.05 16.02 -0.55
N THR A 203 -4.66 17.21 -0.10
CA THR A 203 -5.25 18.46 -0.59
C THR A 203 -4.28 19.13 -1.55
N PHE A 204 -4.72 19.34 -2.77
CA PHE A 204 -3.99 20.05 -3.81
C PHE A 204 -4.53 21.46 -3.95
N ARG A 205 -3.64 22.42 -4.21
CA ARG A 205 -3.97 23.77 -4.63
C ARG A 205 -3.11 24.12 -5.84
N ASP A 206 -3.75 24.58 -6.90
CA ASP A 206 -3.08 24.89 -8.18
C ASP A 206 -2.19 23.72 -8.69
N GLY A 207 -2.66 22.48 -8.50
CA GLY A 207 -1.96 21.26 -8.93
C GLY A 207 -0.79 20.81 -8.04
N ILE A 208 -0.58 21.46 -6.88
CA ILE A 208 0.48 21.14 -5.92
C ILE A 208 -0.12 20.63 -4.61
N LEU A 209 0.42 19.53 -4.08
CA LEU A 209 0.02 18.95 -2.80
C LEU A 209 0.43 19.86 -1.64
N ILE A 210 -0.54 20.46 -0.96
CA ILE A 210 -0.30 21.41 0.14
C ILE A 210 -0.51 20.80 1.53
N SER A 211 -1.37 19.79 1.66
CA SER A 211 -1.61 19.12 2.95
C SER A 211 -1.91 17.64 2.80
N ILE A 212 -1.59 16.89 3.86
CA ILE A 212 -1.86 15.47 3.99
C ILE A 212 -2.54 15.26 5.34
N ASP A 213 -3.84 15.01 5.32
CA ASP A 213 -4.62 14.75 6.53
C ASP A 213 -4.80 13.25 6.71
N ALA A 214 -4.10 12.68 7.68
CA ALA A 214 -4.21 11.27 8.08
C ALA A 214 -4.58 11.17 9.58
N PRO A 215 -5.22 10.07 10.03
CA PRO A 215 -5.50 9.84 11.44
C PRO A 215 -4.21 9.91 12.28
N ALA A 216 -4.28 10.55 13.45
CA ALA A 216 -3.15 10.70 14.37
C ALA A 216 -2.44 9.36 14.63
N GLY A 217 -1.11 9.32 14.47
CA GLY A 217 -0.29 8.11 14.61
C GLY A 217 -0.02 7.34 13.31
N SER A 218 -0.52 7.82 12.16
CA SER A 218 -0.28 7.22 10.83
C SER A 218 0.72 8.08 10.06
N SER A 219 1.94 7.60 9.82
CA SER A 219 2.87 8.26 8.90
C SER A 219 2.45 7.98 7.44
N PRO A 220 2.30 9.02 6.59
CA PRO A 220 2.04 8.87 5.16
C PRO A 220 3.18 8.15 4.43
N GLY A 221 3.18 6.82 4.47
CA GLY A 221 3.96 5.95 3.59
C GLY A 221 4.43 4.69 4.31
N THR A 222 4.61 4.81 5.62
CA THR A 222 5.33 3.83 6.43
C THR A 222 4.37 2.96 7.25
N HIS A 223 3.24 3.51 7.71
CA HIS A 223 2.25 2.79 8.51
C HIS A 223 0.85 3.26 8.15
N TRP A 224 0.31 2.78 7.03
CA TRP A 224 -1.11 2.95 6.71
C TRP A 224 -1.80 1.65 7.15
N PRO A 225 -2.57 1.63 8.24
CA PRO A 225 -3.23 0.42 8.70
C PRO A 225 -4.26 -0.15 7.72
#